data_AF-A0A481SQ87-F1
#
_entry.id   AF-A0A481SQ87-F1
#
_cell.length_a   1.000
_cell.length_b   1.000
_cell.length_c   1.000
_cell.angle_alpha   90.00
_cell.angle_beta   90.00
_cell.angle_gamma   90.00
#
_symmetry.space_group_name_H-M   'P 1'
#
loop_
_entity.id
_entity.type
_entity.pdbx_description
1 polymer ?
#
loop_
_entity_poly.entity_id
_entity_poly.type
_entity_poly.pdbx_seq_one_letter_code
_entity_poly.pdbx_strand_id
1 'polypeptide(L)'
;GHPTPSRTPQYRHAPTPNSASEIYSLSPVRLGSQKILLSPKKQPRPVNKVPYKVLDAPDLADDFYLNLVDWGSSNSLGVGLGNCVYLWNSQSGRVNKLCELPDDTITSVSWIQPGSHIAVGTGKGFVQIWDAEKLRRLRTMTGHTARVGSLAWNDHILTSGSRDRLIYHRDVRAPDQWLRKLTGHKQEVCGLKWNCDDGQLASGGNDNKLIVWDKLSETPLWKFNDHTAAVKAISWSPHQHGLLASGGGTADRRIIFHNTLKGTTINEIDTGSQVCN
;
A
#
# COMPACT_ATOMS: atom_id res chain seq x y z
N GLY A 1 -13.67 -93.06 -13.67
CA GLY A 1 -14.44 -91.96 -13.07
C GLY A 1 -13.55 -90.74 -13.01
N HIS A 2 -13.88 -89.70 -13.78
CA HIS A 2 -13.14 -88.43 -13.77
C HIS A 2 -13.76 -87.50 -12.72
N PRO A 3 -12.98 -86.81 -11.86
CA PRO A 3 -13.50 -85.81 -10.96
C PRO A 3 -13.68 -84.45 -11.66
N THR A 4 -14.86 -83.87 -11.47
CA THR A 4 -15.30 -82.55 -11.93
C THR A 4 -14.65 -81.42 -11.10
N PRO A 5 -14.26 -80.27 -11.67
CA PRO A 5 -13.83 -79.13 -10.88
C PRO A 5 -15.05 -78.35 -10.35
N SER A 6 -15.19 -78.24 -9.03
CA SER A 6 -16.17 -77.36 -8.38
C SER A 6 -15.61 -75.94 -8.27
N ARG A 7 -16.09 -75.04 -9.13
CA ARG A 7 -15.78 -73.61 -9.03
C ARG A 7 -16.97 -72.91 -8.39
N THR A 8 -16.85 -72.57 -7.11
CA THR A 8 -17.81 -71.73 -6.39
C THR A 8 -17.73 -70.28 -6.91
N PRO A 9 -18.86 -69.59 -7.16
CA PRO A 9 -18.84 -68.20 -7.56
C PRO A 9 -18.56 -67.31 -6.34
N GLN A 10 -17.49 -66.50 -6.40
CA GLN A 10 -17.26 -65.42 -5.45
C GLN A 10 -18.36 -64.36 -5.63
N TYR A 11 -19.22 -64.22 -4.62
CA TYR A 11 -20.11 -63.07 -4.50
C TYR A 11 -19.27 -61.80 -4.35
N ARG A 12 -19.28 -60.95 -5.38
CA ARG A 12 -18.84 -59.56 -5.23
C ARG A 12 -19.79 -58.88 -4.26
N HIS A 13 -19.31 -58.51 -3.08
CA HIS A 13 -20.01 -57.58 -2.21
C HIS A 13 -20.28 -56.29 -3.01
N ALA A 14 -21.55 -56.02 -3.30
CA ALA A 14 -21.97 -54.70 -3.72
C ALA A 14 -21.61 -53.71 -2.60
N PRO A 15 -21.00 -52.55 -2.90
CA PRO A 15 -20.77 -51.54 -1.90
C PRO A 15 -22.11 -51.13 -1.29
N THR A 16 -22.16 -51.05 0.04
CA THR A 16 -23.31 -50.52 0.78
C THR A 16 -23.68 -49.16 0.20
N PRO A 17 -24.95 -48.92 -0.19
CA PRO A 17 -25.33 -47.64 -0.77
C PRO A 17 -25.11 -46.57 0.30
N ASN A 18 -24.21 -45.64 -0.02
CA ASN A 18 -23.93 -44.50 0.82
C ASN A 18 -25.24 -43.71 0.96
N SER A 19 -25.76 -43.53 2.18
CA SER A 19 -26.99 -42.78 2.45
C SER A 19 -26.92 -41.29 2.08
N ALA A 20 -25.73 -40.84 1.66
CA ALA A 20 -25.45 -39.53 1.07
C ALA A 20 -25.26 -39.55 -0.46
N SER A 21 -25.63 -40.63 -1.15
CA SER A 21 -25.55 -40.71 -2.61
C SER A 21 -26.67 -39.88 -3.26
N GLU A 22 -26.30 -38.99 -4.19
CA GLU A 22 -27.24 -38.10 -4.89
C GLU A 22 -28.37 -38.85 -5.62
N ILE A 23 -28.15 -40.13 -5.93
CA ILE A 23 -29.09 -41.03 -6.61
C ILE A 23 -30.37 -41.26 -5.80
N TYR A 24 -30.32 -41.18 -4.47
CA TYR A 24 -31.48 -41.37 -3.58
C TYR A 24 -31.90 -40.07 -2.86
N SER A 25 -31.43 -38.91 -3.31
CA SER A 25 -31.81 -37.61 -2.72
C SER A 25 -33.23 -37.24 -3.10
N LEU A 26 -34.13 -37.19 -2.11
CA LEU A 26 -35.50 -36.67 -2.24
C LEU A 26 -35.56 -35.13 -2.17
N SER A 27 -34.43 -34.47 -1.90
CA SER A 27 -34.32 -33.01 -1.91
C SER A 27 -34.28 -32.50 -3.35
N PRO A 28 -35.11 -31.49 -3.71
CA PRO A 28 -35.02 -30.82 -5.01
C PRO A 28 -33.72 -30.00 -5.17
N VAL A 29 -32.98 -29.82 -4.07
CA VAL A 29 -31.70 -29.11 -4.03
C VAL A 29 -30.56 -30.11 -3.96
N ARG A 30 -29.59 -30.00 -4.87
CA ARG A 30 -28.37 -30.83 -4.90
C ARG A 30 -27.59 -30.71 -3.59
N LEU A 31 -26.91 -31.77 -3.19
CA LEU A 31 -26.19 -31.84 -1.91
C LEU A 31 -25.12 -30.74 -1.78
N GLY A 32 -24.43 -30.40 -2.87
CA GLY A 32 -23.48 -29.28 -2.90
C GLY A 32 -24.13 -27.92 -2.64
N SER A 33 -25.30 -27.68 -3.24
CA SER A 33 -26.09 -26.46 -3.01
C SER A 33 -26.68 -26.42 -1.61
N GLN A 34 -27.10 -27.57 -1.07
CA GLN A 34 -27.60 -27.71 0.29
C GLN A 34 -26.50 -27.40 1.32
N LYS A 35 -25.26 -27.85 1.09
CA LYS A 35 -24.10 -27.48 1.92
C LYS A 35 -23.84 -25.97 1.91
N ILE A 36 -24.01 -25.29 0.77
CA ILE A 36 -23.84 -23.84 0.67
C ILE A 36 -24.98 -23.11 1.38
N LEU A 37 -26.22 -23.54 1.19
CA LEU A 37 -27.40 -22.93 1.84
C LEU A 37 -27.41 -23.11 3.36
N LEU A 38 -26.94 -24.26 3.83
CA LEU A 38 -26.83 -24.58 5.26
C LEU A 38 -25.51 -24.10 5.87
N SER A 39 -24.54 -23.65 5.06
CA SER A 39 -23.31 -23.09 5.60
C SER A 39 -23.63 -21.80 6.35
N PRO A 40 -23.12 -21.62 7.58
CA PRO A 40 -23.31 -20.39 8.31
C PRO A 40 -22.77 -19.23 7.48
N LYS A 41 -23.66 -18.34 7.04
CA LYS A 41 -23.24 -17.08 6.42
C LYS A 41 -22.56 -16.26 7.51
N LYS A 42 -21.27 -15.99 7.37
CA LYS A 42 -20.57 -15.03 8.24
C LYS A 42 -21.33 -13.70 8.14
N GLN A 43 -22.04 -13.33 9.19
CA GLN A 43 -22.67 -12.03 9.24
C GLN A 43 -21.55 -10.98 9.27
N PRO A 44 -21.58 -9.99 8.39
CA PRO A 44 -20.59 -8.93 8.43
C PRO A 44 -20.70 -8.21 9.78
N ARG A 45 -19.56 -8.03 10.46
CA ARG A 45 -19.51 -7.25 11.68
C ARG A 45 -20.04 -5.84 11.39
N PRO A 46 -20.95 -5.28 12.20
CA PRO A 46 -21.39 -3.90 12.01
C PRO A 46 -20.21 -2.94 12.21
N VAL A 47 -20.08 -1.98 11.31
CA VAL A 47 -19.10 -0.87 11.39
C VAL A 47 -19.87 0.43 11.38
N ASN A 48 -19.51 1.36 12.27
CA ASN A 48 -20.16 2.67 12.32
C ASN A 48 -19.88 3.46 11.03
N LYS A 49 -20.93 4.05 10.46
CA LYS A 49 -20.86 4.83 9.21
C LYS A 49 -20.59 6.32 9.44
N VAL A 50 -20.66 6.78 10.69
CA VAL A 50 -20.43 8.18 11.05
C VAL A 50 -19.02 8.32 11.63
N PRO A 51 -18.22 9.31 11.18
CA PRO A 51 -16.92 9.57 11.77
C PRO A 51 -17.07 9.95 13.26
N TYR A 52 -16.18 9.44 14.10
CA TYR A 52 -16.21 9.76 15.53
C TYR A 52 -15.65 11.16 15.84
N LYS A 53 -14.82 11.70 14.93
CA LYS A 53 -14.20 13.03 15.04
C LYS A 53 -13.96 13.59 13.64
N VAL A 54 -14.19 14.90 13.50
CA VAL A 54 -13.89 15.69 12.30
C VAL A 54 -13.03 16.87 12.74
N LEU A 55 -11.95 17.14 12.02
CA LEU A 55 -11.06 18.28 12.24
C LEU A 55 -11.12 19.17 11.01
N ASP A 56 -11.08 20.48 11.22
CA ASP A 56 -11.00 21.42 10.12
C ASP A 56 -9.61 21.38 9.46
N ALA A 57 -9.61 21.37 8.13
CA ALA A 57 -8.40 21.33 7.30
C ALA A 57 -8.49 22.43 6.23
N PRO A 58 -8.44 23.72 6.62
CA PRO A 58 -8.43 24.82 5.66
C PRO A 58 -7.22 24.71 4.74
N ASP A 59 -7.39 25.05 3.46
CA ASP A 59 -6.32 25.01 2.45
C ASP A 59 -5.67 23.63 2.23
N LEU A 60 -6.35 22.54 2.59
CA LEU A 60 -5.96 21.21 2.16
C LEU A 60 -6.12 21.11 0.64
N ALA A 61 -5.03 20.84 -0.07
CA ALA A 61 -5.05 20.83 -1.52
C ALA A 61 -5.82 19.63 -2.08
N ASP A 62 -6.69 19.88 -3.06
CA ASP A 62 -7.35 18.86 -3.87
C ASP A 62 -6.49 18.50 -5.08
N ASP A 63 -5.34 17.87 -4.83
CA ASP A 63 -4.44 17.38 -5.87
C ASP A 63 -4.09 15.91 -5.61
N PHE A 64 -4.54 15.05 -6.52
CA PHE A 64 -4.35 13.60 -6.47
C PHE A 64 -2.88 13.20 -6.27
N TYR A 65 -1.90 13.98 -6.73
CA TYR A 65 -0.50 13.58 -6.67
C TYR A 65 0.18 13.89 -5.33
N LEU A 66 -0.45 14.65 -4.44
CA LEU A 66 0.14 15.06 -3.16
C LEU A 66 -0.17 14.06 -2.03
N ASN A 67 0.77 13.88 -1.09
CA ASN A 67 0.59 12.98 0.06
C ASN A 67 0.68 13.80 1.36
N LEU A 68 -0.39 14.52 1.68
CA LEU A 68 -0.38 15.62 2.66
C LEU A 68 -0.70 15.22 4.10
N VAL A 69 -1.02 13.96 4.36
CA VAL A 69 -1.43 13.47 5.68
C VAL A 69 -0.63 12.23 6.04
N ASP A 70 -0.07 12.20 7.25
CA ASP A 70 0.54 11.00 7.80
C ASP A 70 0.38 10.96 9.33
N TRP A 71 0.19 9.77 9.88
CA TRP A 71 -0.03 9.56 11.31
C TRP A 71 1.16 8.84 11.93
N GLY A 72 1.91 9.54 12.78
CA GLY A 72 3.12 9.01 13.41
C GLY A 72 2.83 8.05 14.57
N SER A 73 3.78 7.16 14.85
CA SER A 73 3.70 6.19 15.96
C SER A 73 3.57 6.83 17.36
N SER A 74 3.95 8.10 17.50
CA SER A 74 3.77 8.94 18.70
C SER A 74 2.36 9.53 18.84
N ASN A 75 1.37 8.99 18.12
CA ASN A 75 -0.02 9.46 18.11
C ASN A 75 -0.18 10.93 17.67
N SER A 76 0.71 11.38 16.79
CA SER A 76 0.69 12.73 16.22
C SER A 76 0.39 12.66 14.74
N LEU A 77 -0.71 13.33 14.33
CA LEU A 77 -1.10 13.51 12.94
C LEU A 77 -0.34 14.72 12.37
N GLY A 78 0.39 14.51 11.28
CA GLY A 78 0.98 15.58 10.49
C GLY A 78 0.10 15.87 9.28
N VAL A 79 -0.24 17.13 9.06
CA VAL A 79 -1.03 17.57 7.90
C VAL A 79 -0.41 18.78 7.23
N GLY A 80 -0.23 18.71 5.91
CA GLY A 80 0.17 19.85 5.07
C GLY A 80 -1.06 20.62 4.57
N LEU A 81 -1.14 21.90 4.94
CA LEU A 81 -2.22 22.82 4.57
C LEU A 81 -1.60 24.04 3.87
N GLY A 82 -1.81 24.15 2.54
CA GLY A 82 -1.15 25.15 1.71
C GLY A 82 0.38 25.12 1.81
N ASN A 83 0.94 26.12 2.48
CA ASN A 83 2.38 26.28 2.72
C ASN A 83 2.81 25.93 4.16
N CYS A 84 1.88 25.46 5.01
CA CYS A 84 2.12 25.16 6.40
C CYS A 84 2.03 23.65 6.67
N VAL A 85 2.76 23.17 7.68
CA VAL A 85 2.53 21.85 8.28
C VAL A 85 2.03 22.03 9.71
N TYR A 86 0.93 21.36 10.04
CA TYR A 86 0.38 21.32 11.39
C TYR A 86 0.51 19.92 11.98
N LEU A 87 0.78 19.87 13.28
CA LEU A 87 0.83 18.64 14.07
C LEU A 87 -0.34 18.65 15.06
N TRP A 88 -1.15 17.60 15.03
CA TRP A 88 -2.22 17.38 16.00
C TRP A 88 -1.98 16.10 16.78
N ASN A 89 -1.89 16.19 18.11
CA ASN A 89 -1.71 15.03 18.97
C ASN A 89 -3.06 14.46 19.42
N SER A 90 -3.30 13.18 19.18
CA SER A 90 -4.62 12.57 19.40
C SER A 90 -4.97 12.36 20.87
N GLN A 91 -3.97 12.25 21.74
CA GLN A 91 -4.15 12.03 23.17
C GLN A 91 -4.43 13.34 23.92
N SER A 92 -3.64 14.38 23.65
CA SER A 92 -3.76 15.68 24.32
C SER A 92 -4.71 16.65 23.61
N GLY A 93 -5.00 16.42 22.33
CA GLY A 93 -5.76 17.33 21.47
C GLY A 93 -4.98 18.59 21.05
N ARG A 94 -3.71 18.72 21.43
CA ARG A 94 -2.89 19.91 21.14
C ARG A 94 -2.56 20.00 19.64
N VAL A 95 -2.66 21.22 19.10
CA VAL A 95 -2.24 21.57 17.75
C VAL A 95 -0.99 22.45 17.83
N ASN A 96 0.04 22.17 17.03
CA ASN A 96 1.17 23.06 16.83
C ASN A 96 1.41 23.26 15.33
N LYS A 97 1.74 24.50 14.92
CA LYS A 97 2.29 24.76 13.58
C LYS A 97 3.77 24.36 13.60
N LEU A 98 4.15 23.39 12.78
CA LEU A 98 5.53 22.92 12.67
C LEU A 98 6.38 23.87 11.83
N CYS A 99 5.88 24.25 10.66
CA CYS A 99 6.58 25.09 9.73
C CYS A 99 5.61 25.85 8.82
N GLU A 100 6.13 26.92 8.22
CA GLU A 100 5.49 27.73 7.19
C GLU A 100 6.56 28.07 6.15
N LEU A 101 6.24 27.82 4.87
CA LEU A 101 7.14 28.05 3.74
C LEU A 101 6.66 29.28 2.96
N PRO A 102 7.28 30.46 3.09
CA PRO A 102 6.75 31.69 2.48
C PRO A 102 6.62 31.61 0.95
N ASP A 103 7.58 30.95 0.30
CA ASP A 103 7.68 30.90 -1.16
C ASP A 103 7.57 29.48 -1.72
N ASP A 104 6.94 28.54 -1.01
CA ASP A 104 6.82 27.15 -1.44
C ASP A 104 5.55 26.50 -0.89
N THR A 105 5.16 25.37 -1.46
CA THR A 105 3.99 24.61 -1.01
C THR A 105 4.40 23.25 -0.47
N ILE A 106 3.60 22.72 0.45
CA ILE A 106 3.79 21.37 0.98
C ILE A 106 3.20 20.38 -0.02
N THR A 107 3.99 19.39 -0.43
CA THR A 107 3.56 18.39 -1.42
C THR A 107 3.56 16.97 -0.87
N SER A 108 4.31 16.72 0.21
CA SER A 108 4.23 15.46 0.94
C SER A 108 4.70 15.59 2.38
N VAL A 109 4.12 14.82 3.29
CA VAL A 109 4.61 14.64 4.66
C VAL A 109 4.78 13.16 4.97
N SER A 110 5.81 12.79 5.74
CA SER A 110 5.95 11.42 6.22
C SER A 110 6.73 11.34 7.53
N TRP A 111 6.18 10.63 8.50
CA TRP A 111 6.80 10.36 9.79
C TRP A 111 7.86 9.27 9.68
N ILE A 112 8.98 9.47 10.38
CA ILE A 112 9.93 8.38 10.65
C ILE A 112 9.29 7.37 11.61
N GLN A 113 9.72 6.09 11.57
CA GLN A 113 9.10 5.00 12.32
C GLN A 113 9.03 5.28 13.85
N PRO A 114 10.07 5.83 14.51
CA PRO A 114 9.97 6.21 15.92
C PRO A 114 9.06 7.41 16.23
N GLY A 115 8.59 8.15 15.22
CA GLY A 115 7.66 9.28 15.39
C GLY A 115 8.28 10.56 15.95
N SER A 116 9.61 10.64 16.03
CA SER A 116 10.35 11.82 16.55
C SER A 116 10.57 12.91 15.50
N HIS A 117 10.59 12.54 14.22
CA HIS A 117 10.88 13.43 13.10
C HIS A 117 9.86 13.27 11.99
N ILE A 118 9.68 14.32 11.21
CA ILE A 118 8.82 14.32 10.03
C ILE A 118 9.60 14.85 8.84
N ALA A 119 9.52 14.13 7.73
CA ALA A 119 9.99 14.59 6.43
C ALA A 119 8.90 15.39 5.75
N VAL A 120 9.30 16.49 5.11
CA VAL A 120 8.43 17.41 4.38
C VAL A 120 8.99 17.60 2.98
N GLY A 121 8.26 17.17 1.97
CA GLY A 121 8.55 17.41 0.55
C GLY A 121 7.86 18.67 0.08
N THR A 122 8.53 19.45 -0.76
CA THR A 122 8.05 20.76 -1.20
C THR A 122 7.81 20.85 -2.70
N GLY A 123 7.03 21.85 -3.11
CA GLY A 123 6.71 22.18 -4.50
C GLY A 123 7.94 22.49 -5.37
N LYS A 124 8.96 23.12 -4.79
CA LYS A 124 10.24 23.42 -5.47
C LYS A 124 11.25 22.25 -5.48
N GLY A 125 10.87 21.09 -4.95
CA GLY A 125 11.70 19.88 -4.97
C GLY A 125 12.66 19.74 -3.79
N PHE A 126 12.50 20.53 -2.74
CA PHE A 126 13.26 20.33 -1.51
C PHE A 126 12.65 19.21 -0.67
N VAL A 127 13.50 18.51 0.08
CA VAL A 127 13.08 17.58 1.13
C VAL A 127 13.66 18.07 2.45
N GLN A 128 12.81 18.46 3.38
CA GLN A 128 13.21 18.96 4.68
C GLN A 128 12.95 17.91 5.76
N ILE A 129 13.82 17.84 6.76
CA ILE A 129 13.63 17.02 7.95
C ILE A 129 13.42 17.95 9.14
N TRP A 130 12.35 17.71 9.88
CA TRP A 130 11.95 18.51 11.02
C TRP A 130 11.92 17.66 12.29
N ASP A 131 12.40 18.25 13.38
CA ASP A 131 12.26 17.74 14.74
C ASP A 131 10.86 18.14 15.24
N ALA A 132 10.00 17.14 15.44
CA ALA A 132 8.59 17.37 15.76
C ALA A 132 8.37 17.83 17.22
N GLU A 133 9.32 17.53 18.11
CA GLU A 133 9.26 17.96 19.51
C GLU A 133 9.78 19.39 19.67
N LYS A 134 10.91 19.70 19.02
CA LYS A 134 11.55 21.03 19.10
C LYS A 134 11.01 22.02 18.08
N LEU A 135 10.10 21.59 17.21
CA LEU A 135 9.47 22.40 16.16
C LEU A 135 10.48 23.19 15.32
N ARG A 136 11.57 22.53 14.91
CA ARG A 136 12.65 23.17 14.15
C ARG A 136 13.15 22.29 13.02
N ARG A 137 13.57 22.95 11.93
CA ARG A 137 14.18 22.27 10.78
C ARG A 137 15.58 21.79 11.16
N LEU A 138 15.84 20.51 10.92
CA LEU A 138 17.17 19.92 11.09
C LEU A 138 17.98 20.00 9.80
N ARG A 139 17.33 19.77 8.66
CA ARG A 139 18.02 19.64 7.38
C ARG A 139 17.14 20.04 6.21
N THR A 140 17.78 20.54 5.15
CA THR A 140 17.20 20.67 3.82
C THR A 140 18.06 19.87 2.85
N MET A 141 17.43 18.96 2.11
CA MET A 141 18.08 18.10 1.12
C MET A 141 17.63 18.52 -0.27
N THR A 142 18.60 18.67 -1.18
CA THR A 142 18.38 19.12 -2.56
C THR A 142 18.48 17.94 -3.54
N GLY A 143 18.33 18.22 -4.84
CA GLY A 143 18.61 17.29 -5.92
C GLY A 143 17.41 16.96 -6.81
N HIS A 144 16.19 17.09 -6.30
CA HIS A 144 15.01 17.08 -7.19
C HIS A 144 14.85 18.43 -7.87
N THR A 145 14.33 18.40 -9.09
CA THR A 145 14.13 19.60 -9.93
C THR A 145 12.66 20.01 -10.04
N ALA A 146 11.77 19.22 -9.45
CA ALA A 146 10.33 19.48 -9.39
C ALA A 146 9.77 18.94 -8.07
N ARG A 147 8.48 19.21 -7.81
CA ARG A 147 7.81 18.85 -6.54
C ARG A 147 8.08 17.42 -6.08
N VAL A 148 8.25 17.26 -4.77
CA VAL A 148 8.38 15.95 -4.13
C VAL A 148 7.01 15.51 -3.63
N GLY A 149 6.33 14.68 -4.41
CA GLY A 149 4.96 14.26 -4.12
C GLY A 149 4.86 13.05 -3.20
N SER A 150 5.94 12.26 -3.05
CA SER A 150 5.92 11.02 -2.29
C SER A 150 7.19 10.82 -1.46
N LEU A 151 7.00 10.33 -0.24
CA LEU A 151 8.06 10.07 0.73
C LEU A 151 7.82 8.72 1.39
N ALA A 152 8.89 7.98 1.67
CA ALA A 152 8.82 6.75 2.44
C ALA A 152 10.10 6.54 3.25
N TRP A 153 9.95 6.14 4.51
CA TRP A 153 11.05 5.84 5.42
C TRP A 153 11.35 4.35 5.48
N ASN A 154 12.63 4.01 5.61
CA ASN A 154 13.15 2.71 6.01
C ASN A 154 14.30 2.93 7.00
N ASP A 155 13.97 2.96 8.29
CA ASP A 155 14.87 3.39 9.36
C ASP A 155 15.50 4.77 9.06
N HIS A 156 16.82 4.85 8.91
CA HIS A 156 17.56 6.07 8.60
C HIS A 156 17.57 6.44 7.10
N ILE A 157 16.99 5.60 6.24
CA ILE A 157 16.89 5.87 4.81
C ILE A 157 15.55 6.55 4.52
N LEU A 158 15.61 7.83 4.17
CA LEU A 158 14.48 8.54 3.58
C LEU A 158 14.53 8.37 2.07
N THR A 159 13.42 7.93 1.47
CA THR A 159 13.27 7.87 0.02
C THR A 159 12.27 8.90 -0.45
N SER A 160 12.63 9.69 -1.46
CA SER A 160 11.79 10.73 -2.04
C SER A 160 11.51 10.46 -3.52
N GLY A 161 10.25 10.54 -3.92
CA GLY A 161 9.79 10.45 -5.30
C GLY A 161 9.23 11.80 -5.77
N SER A 162 9.56 12.19 -7.01
CA SER A 162 9.26 13.52 -7.52
C SER A 162 8.58 13.50 -8.90
N ARG A 163 7.98 14.64 -9.23
CA ARG A 163 7.50 14.97 -10.58
C ARG A 163 8.61 14.99 -11.64
N ASP A 164 9.87 15.10 -11.22
CA ASP A 164 11.02 14.96 -12.11
C ASP A 164 11.31 13.50 -12.54
N ARG A 165 10.46 12.56 -12.10
CA ARG A 165 10.48 11.12 -12.45
C ARG A 165 11.57 10.33 -11.73
N LEU A 166 12.34 10.99 -10.88
CA LEU A 166 13.43 10.38 -10.13
C LEU A 166 12.96 9.95 -8.75
N ILE A 167 13.67 8.97 -8.22
CA ILE A 167 13.60 8.56 -6.83
C ILE A 167 15.01 8.69 -6.25
N TYR A 168 15.14 9.28 -5.06
CA TYR A 168 16.41 9.33 -4.34
C TYR A 168 16.30 8.57 -3.03
N HIS A 169 17.25 7.68 -2.76
CA HIS A 169 17.51 7.19 -1.41
C HIS A 169 18.46 8.15 -0.71
N ARG A 170 18.17 8.48 0.54
CA ARG A 170 18.91 9.48 1.33
C ARG A 170 19.20 8.91 2.71
N ASP A 171 20.47 8.71 3.04
CA ASP A 171 20.86 8.47 4.44
C ASP A 171 20.82 9.81 5.17
N VAL A 172 19.88 9.95 6.10
CA VAL A 172 19.66 11.22 6.79
C VAL A 172 20.79 11.59 7.75
N ARG A 173 21.66 10.63 8.08
CA ARG A 173 22.81 10.79 9.00
C ARG A 173 24.07 11.23 8.28
N ALA A 174 24.18 10.95 6.97
CA ALA A 174 25.33 11.31 6.15
C ALA A 174 25.17 12.72 5.57
N PRO A 175 26.24 13.51 5.38
CA PRO A 175 26.16 14.88 4.87
C PRO A 175 25.75 14.97 3.39
N ASP A 176 25.87 13.88 2.64
CA ASP A 176 25.49 13.82 1.22
C ASP A 176 24.01 14.08 0.98
N GLN A 177 23.70 14.66 -0.18
CA GLN A 177 22.31 15.00 -0.54
C GLN A 177 21.48 13.75 -0.85
N TRP A 178 22.08 12.72 -1.44
CA TRP A 178 21.47 11.40 -1.67
C TRP A 178 22.55 10.33 -1.73
N LEU A 179 22.17 9.10 -1.40
CA LEU A 179 23.01 7.90 -1.46
C LEU A 179 22.90 7.19 -2.81
N ARG A 180 21.68 7.10 -3.37
CA ARG A 180 21.40 6.44 -4.65
C ARG A 180 20.34 7.20 -5.43
N LYS A 181 20.42 7.08 -6.75
CA LYS A 181 19.48 7.68 -7.70
C LYS A 181 18.82 6.57 -8.50
N LEU A 182 17.51 6.45 -8.36
CA LEU A 182 16.71 5.41 -9.01
C LEU A 182 16.01 6.02 -10.23
N THR A 183 16.14 5.34 -11.37
CA THR A 183 15.49 5.71 -12.63
C THR A 183 14.65 4.55 -13.13
N GLY A 184 13.39 4.82 -13.46
CA GLY A 184 12.47 3.76 -13.88
C GLY A 184 11.13 4.28 -14.36
N HIS A 185 10.62 5.32 -13.72
CA HIS A 185 9.39 6.00 -14.13
C HIS A 185 9.65 7.01 -15.25
N LYS A 186 8.66 7.17 -16.13
CA LYS A 186 8.65 8.16 -17.23
C LYS A 186 7.82 9.39 -16.91
N GLN A 187 7.06 9.37 -15.82
CA GLN A 187 6.25 10.47 -15.32
C GLN A 187 6.39 10.58 -13.78
N GLU A 188 5.63 11.46 -13.15
CA GLU A 188 5.68 11.73 -11.71
C GLU A 188 5.56 10.48 -10.85
N VAL A 189 6.42 10.37 -9.84
CA VAL A 189 6.36 9.30 -8.82
C VAL A 189 5.42 9.73 -7.70
N CYS A 190 4.22 9.18 -7.70
CA CYS A 190 3.12 9.59 -6.82
C CYS A 190 2.81 8.59 -5.70
N GLY A 191 3.17 7.33 -5.89
CA GLY A 191 3.11 6.28 -4.87
C GLY A 191 4.51 5.85 -4.45
N LEU A 192 4.75 5.74 -3.15
CA LEU A 192 6.04 5.29 -2.62
C LEU A 192 5.84 4.67 -1.24
N LYS A 193 6.19 3.39 -1.06
CA LYS A 193 6.10 2.69 0.23
C LYS A 193 7.19 1.64 0.39
N TRP A 194 7.86 1.68 1.54
CA TRP A 194 8.77 0.64 1.99
C TRP A 194 8.03 -0.49 2.69
N ASN A 195 8.44 -1.71 2.41
CA ASN A 195 8.35 -2.84 3.31
C ASN A 195 9.66 -2.90 4.11
N CYS A 196 9.60 -2.51 5.38
CA CYS A 196 10.80 -2.43 6.23
C CYS A 196 11.32 -3.82 6.62
N ASP A 197 10.45 -4.84 6.64
CA ASP A 197 10.83 -6.20 7.03
C ASP A 197 11.54 -6.94 5.88
N ASP A 198 10.97 -6.87 4.68
CA ASP A 198 11.53 -7.54 3.49
C ASP A 198 12.59 -6.66 2.79
N GLY A 199 12.75 -5.41 3.21
CA GLY A 199 13.68 -4.45 2.60
C GLY A 199 13.33 -4.10 1.16
N GLN A 200 12.06 -4.19 0.77
CA GLN A 200 11.59 -3.89 -0.58
C GLN A 200 10.91 -2.52 -0.64
N LEU A 201 11.24 -1.74 -1.66
CA LEU A 201 10.53 -0.50 -1.97
C LEU A 201 9.54 -0.77 -3.10
N ALA A 202 8.31 -0.27 -2.98
CA ALA A 202 7.38 -0.16 -4.09
C ALA A 202 7.21 1.31 -4.48
N SER A 203 7.31 1.60 -5.78
CA SER A 203 7.02 2.92 -6.35
C SER A 203 5.97 2.81 -7.44
N GLY A 204 5.06 3.79 -7.46
CA GLY A 204 4.00 3.90 -8.45
C GLY A 204 4.03 5.27 -9.10
N GLY A 205 3.84 5.29 -10.41
CA GLY A 205 3.97 6.50 -11.22
C GLY A 205 2.71 6.87 -11.96
N ASN A 206 2.67 8.12 -12.42
CA ASN A 206 1.68 8.60 -13.39
C ASN A 206 1.90 8.02 -14.80
N ASP A 207 2.94 7.21 -14.99
CA ASP A 207 3.17 6.41 -16.19
C ASP A 207 2.48 5.04 -16.13
N ASN A 208 1.58 4.87 -15.16
CA ASN A 208 0.76 3.67 -14.90
C ASN A 208 1.57 2.44 -14.45
N LYS A 209 2.84 2.63 -14.09
CA LYS A 209 3.73 1.55 -13.68
C LYS A 209 3.76 1.41 -12.18
N LEU A 210 3.86 0.16 -11.73
CA LEU A 210 4.28 -0.20 -10.39
C LEU A 210 5.66 -0.89 -10.50
N ILE A 211 6.64 -0.36 -9.78
CA ILE A 211 8.01 -0.87 -9.79
C ILE A 211 8.37 -1.30 -8.37
N VAL A 212 8.90 -2.51 -8.22
CA VAL A 212 9.46 -3.00 -6.96
C VAL A 212 10.97 -2.99 -7.06
N TRP A 213 11.63 -2.50 -6.01
CA TRP A 213 13.08 -2.39 -5.90
C TRP A 213 13.54 -3.22 -4.71
N ASP A 214 14.67 -3.91 -4.85
CA ASP A 214 15.27 -4.67 -3.75
C ASP A 214 16.29 -3.79 -3.01
N LYS A 215 16.07 -3.57 -1.72
CA LYS A 215 16.92 -2.76 -0.85
C LYS A 215 17.23 -1.41 -1.50
N LEU A 216 18.51 -1.05 -1.58
CA LEU A 216 19.01 0.18 -2.18
C LEU A 216 19.49 -0.01 -3.62
N SER A 217 19.06 -1.10 -4.28
CA SER A 217 19.44 -1.36 -5.67
C SER A 217 18.85 -0.32 -6.61
N GLU A 218 19.68 0.14 -7.56
CA GLU A 218 19.24 1.05 -8.62
C GLU A 218 18.52 0.30 -9.76
N THR A 219 18.57 -1.03 -9.76
CA THR A 219 17.88 -1.88 -10.73
C THR A 219 16.55 -2.37 -10.16
N PRO A 220 15.43 -2.16 -10.87
CA PRO A 220 14.14 -2.74 -10.49
C PRO A 220 14.20 -4.26 -10.34
N LEU A 221 13.64 -4.77 -9.25
CA LEU A 221 13.38 -6.20 -9.05
C LEU A 221 12.20 -6.64 -9.92
N TRP A 222 11.09 -5.87 -9.89
CA TRP A 222 9.91 -6.15 -10.70
C TRP A 222 9.35 -4.88 -11.34
N LYS A 223 8.73 -5.05 -12.51
CA LYS A 223 7.98 -4.00 -13.21
C LYS A 223 6.61 -4.55 -13.61
N PHE A 224 5.59 -4.13 -12.88
CA PHE A 224 4.20 -4.45 -13.17
C PHE A 224 3.61 -3.35 -14.05
N ASN A 225 2.95 -3.74 -15.14
CA ASN A 225 2.31 -2.82 -16.10
C ASN A 225 0.82 -3.11 -16.23
N ASP A 226 0.22 -3.68 -15.19
CA ASP A 226 -1.17 -4.16 -15.20
C ASP A 226 -2.18 -3.01 -15.12
N HIS A 227 -1.83 -1.90 -14.46
CA HIS A 227 -2.68 -0.73 -14.34
C HIS A 227 -2.71 0.10 -15.64
N THR A 228 -3.88 0.66 -15.96
CA THR A 228 -4.10 1.55 -17.12
C THR A 228 -4.16 3.04 -16.76
N ALA A 229 -3.92 3.37 -15.49
CA ALA A 229 -3.90 4.73 -14.94
C ALA A 229 -2.84 4.86 -13.84
N ALA A 230 -2.64 6.08 -13.33
CA ALA A 230 -1.66 6.40 -12.30
C ALA A 230 -1.76 5.48 -11.07
N VAL A 231 -0.61 5.05 -10.55
CA VAL A 231 -0.53 4.18 -9.37
C VAL A 231 -0.06 5.00 -8.18
N LYS A 232 -0.99 5.53 -7.39
CA LYS A 232 -0.69 6.27 -6.15
C LYS A 232 -0.86 5.41 -4.91
N ALA A 233 -1.97 4.67 -4.85
CA ALA A 233 -2.29 3.80 -3.72
C ALA A 233 -1.39 2.56 -3.76
N ILE A 234 -0.55 2.39 -2.73
CA ILE A 234 0.38 1.28 -2.59
C ILE A 234 0.38 0.89 -1.12
N SER A 235 0.26 -0.41 -0.82
CA SER A 235 0.36 -0.90 0.55
C SER A 235 0.93 -2.32 0.59
N TRP A 236 1.87 -2.53 1.50
CA TRP A 236 2.42 -3.85 1.80
C TRP A 236 1.56 -4.53 2.87
N SER A 237 1.34 -5.84 2.74
CA SER A 237 0.66 -6.60 3.77
C SER A 237 1.55 -6.71 5.02
N PRO A 238 1.09 -6.29 6.20
CA PRO A 238 1.83 -6.49 7.45
C PRO A 238 1.74 -7.92 7.99
N HIS A 239 0.99 -8.81 7.33
CA HIS A 239 0.74 -10.17 7.79
C HIS A 239 1.23 -11.25 6.82
N GLN A 240 1.51 -10.87 5.59
CA GLN A 240 1.94 -11.79 4.55
C GLN A 240 3.13 -11.20 3.80
N HIS A 241 4.31 -11.77 4.07
CA HIS A 241 5.56 -11.39 3.39
C HIS A 241 5.42 -11.47 1.87
N GLY A 242 5.94 -10.45 1.20
CA GLY A 242 5.88 -10.30 -0.25
C GLY A 242 4.49 -10.10 -0.86
N LEU A 243 3.43 -9.86 -0.08
CA LEU A 243 2.13 -9.44 -0.61
C LEU A 243 2.07 -7.91 -0.72
N LEU A 244 1.89 -7.42 -1.94
CA LEU A 244 1.76 -6.00 -2.27
C LEU A 244 0.39 -5.73 -2.89
N ALA A 245 -0.31 -4.71 -2.42
CA ALA A 245 -1.53 -4.20 -3.05
C ALA A 245 -1.24 -2.85 -3.74
N SER A 246 -1.75 -2.67 -4.95
CA SER A 246 -1.68 -1.42 -5.70
C SER A 246 -3.04 -1.02 -6.25
N GLY A 247 -3.34 0.27 -6.25
CA GLY A 247 -4.61 0.83 -6.74
C GLY A 247 -4.39 1.78 -7.91
N GLY A 248 -5.18 1.61 -8.96
CA GLY A 248 -5.13 2.46 -10.15
C GLY A 248 -6.08 3.65 -10.10
N GLY A 249 -5.69 4.70 -10.81
CA GLY A 249 -6.46 5.94 -10.96
C GLY A 249 -7.78 5.81 -11.74
N THR A 250 -8.37 6.94 -12.11
CA THR A 250 -9.73 7.04 -12.68
C THR A 250 -10.00 6.19 -13.93
N ALA A 251 -9.00 5.99 -14.80
CA ALA A 251 -9.17 5.16 -15.99
C ALA A 251 -8.98 3.66 -15.74
N ASP A 252 -8.42 3.28 -14.58
CA ASP A 252 -8.13 1.89 -14.23
C ASP A 252 -9.09 1.31 -13.19
N ARG A 253 -9.26 1.99 -12.05
CA ARG A 253 -10.23 1.63 -10.98
C ARG A 253 -10.04 0.25 -10.38
N ARG A 254 -8.86 -0.38 -10.55
CA ARG A 254 -8.59 -1.71 -9.98
C ARG A 254 -7.70 -1.62 -8.76
N ILE A 255 -7.97 -2.49 -7.78
CA ILE A 255 -6.99 -2.91 -6.78
C ILE A 255 -6.40 -4.23 -7.25
N ILE A 256 -5.08 -4.28 -7.41
CA ILE A 256 -4.35 -5.44 -7.87
C ILE A 256 -3.41 -5.91 -6.75
N PHE A 257 -3.41 -7.21 -6.49
CA PHE A 257 -2.57 -7.87 -5.50
C PHE A 257 -1.42 -8.60 -6.20
N HIS A 258 -0.20 -8.40 -5.73
CA HIS A 258 1.02 -8.94 -6.32
C HIS A 258 1.80 -9.76 -5.30
N ASN A 259 2.42 -10.84 -5.77
CA ASN A 259 3.41 -11.62 -5.04
C ASN A 259 4.80 -11.16 -5.48
N THR A 260 5.51 -10.43 -4.64
CA THR A 260 6.84 -9.87 -4.96
C THR A 260 7.98 -10.87 -4.73
N LEU A 261 7.72 -12.04 -4.15
CA LEU A 261 8.70 -13.13 -4.10
C LEU A 261 8.81 -13.82 -5.46
N LYS A 262 7.72 -13.86 -6.22
CA LYS A 262 7.63 -14.52 -7.54
C LYS A 262 7.51 -13.56 -8.72
N GLY A 263 7.20 -12.29 -8.46
CA GLY A 263 6.95 -11.29 -9.50
C GLY A 263 5.62 -11.51 -10.25
N THR A 264 4.60 -12.05 -9.58
CA THR A 264 3.33 -12.44 -10.22
C THR A 264 2.14 -11.72 -9.63
N THR A 265 1.18 -11.32 -10.46
CA THR A 265 -0.14 -10.86 -10.02
C THR A 265 -0.97 -12.04 -9.50
N ILE A 266 -1.62 -11.85 -8.35
CA ILE A 266 -2.39 -12.88 -7.64
C ILE A 266 -3.89 -12.70 -7.90
N ASN A 267 -4.37 -11.47 -7.80
CA ASN A 267 -5.79 -11.15 -7.85
C ASN A 267 -6.00 -9.69 -8.27
N GLU A 268 -7.17 -9.39 -8.81
CA GLU A 268 -7.61 -8.03 -9.13
C GLU A 268 -9.08 -7.82 -8.76
N ILE A 269 -9.42 -6.60 -8.39
CA ILE A 269 -10.79 -6.20 -8.01
C ILE A 269 -11.08 -4.86 -8.64
N ASP A 270 -12.16 -4.76 -9.43
CA ASP A 270 -12.70 -3.49 -9.90
C ASP A 270 -13.48 -2.80 -8.76
N THR A 271 -13.05 -1.60 -8.38
CA THR A 271 -13.67 -0.79 -7.31
C THR A 271 -14.76 0.13 -7.84
N GLY A 272 -14.92 0.26 -9.16
CA GLY A 272 -15.84 1.18 -9.81
C GLY A 272 -15.46 2.66 -9.70
N SER A 273 -14.33 3.00 -9.07
CA SER A 273 -13.92 4.39 -8.83
C SER A 273 -12.39 4.57 -8.74
N GLN A 274 -11.91 5.81 -8.75
CA GLN A 274 -10.48 6.11 -8.58
C GLN A 274 -10.00 5.62 -7.19
N VAL A 275 -8.88 4.88 -7.15
CA VAL A 275 -8.29 4.43 -5.89
C VAL A 275 -7.26 5.45 -5.39
N CYS A 276 -7.49 6.00 -4.21
CA CYS A 276 -6.61 6.95 -3.53
C CYS A 276 -5.89 6.30 -2.32
N ASN A 277 -4.83 6.97 -1.83
CA ASN A 277 -4.14 6.67 -0.57
C ASN A 277 -4.84 7.38 0.57
#